data_AF-A0A7X7YC31-F1
#
_entry.id   AF-A0A7X7YC31-F1
#
_cell.length_a   1.000
_cell.length_b   1.000
_cell.length_c   1.000
_cell.angle_alpha   90.00
_cell.angle_beta   90.00
_cell.angle_gamma   90.00
#
_symmetry.space_group_name_H-M   'P 1'
#
loop_
_entity.id
_entity.type
_entity.pdbx_description
1 polymer ?
#
loop_
_entity_poly.entity_id
_entity_poly.type
_entity_poly.pdbx_seq_one_letter_code
_entity_poly.pdbx_strand_id
1 'polypeptide(L)'
;MASVSSFRDVIANMYYNDLFNELSEYIEDNPDKLESNSYRVQSPDEAALSDFDIITIDITDLPGNSILFDVIVSAEVEIAETVRRNRESDGIEQWFRISCRADLDDGIQNFQIKSISIYNKYRESKLGRLSEYLVPIIEKEQFDDVATEFLSEFCPEALSTPMPIPVDEVVKRMGLKVKEIQLTKHFTIFGQIVFGDCTIEYYDRNERAYKPLEVSRGTILVDPNVYFMRNVGCMNNTIIHECVHWYKHRKYHELVKTYNSDALLISCRVNETTKYKKQWTPEDWMEWHANGIAPRILMPKSMTIKKIEELIKKNELLFGTHDRLNIMENVVYELADFFQVSRIAAKIRMLDLGYKEVEGVYTYVDD
;
A
#
# COMPACT_ATOMS: atom_id res chain seq x y z
N MET A 1 -24.07 3.22 -4.07
CA MET A 1 -22.65 2.93 -3.78
C MET A 1 -22.65 2.32 -2.39
N ALA A 2 -22.19 1.08 -2.22
CA ALA A 2 -21.95 0.56 -0.88
C ALA A 2 -20.93 1.49 -0.19
N SER A 3 -21.17 1.89 1.06
CA SER A 3 -20.18 2.67 1.80
C SER A 3 -18.93 1.81 1.95
N VAL A 4 -17.76 2.39 1.67
CA VAL A 4 -16.46 1.73 1.93
C VAL A 4 -16.42 1.40 3.42
N SER A 5 -16.37 0.12 3.76
CA SER A 5 -16.22 -0.32 5.15
C SER A 5 -14.75 -0.36 5.53
N SER A 6 -14.41 0.24 6.66
CA SER A 6 -13.08 0.12 7.24
C SER A 6 -12.86 -1.32 7.75
N PHE A 7 -11.60 -1.71 7.94
CA PHE A 7 -11.27 -2.98 8.58
C PHE A 7 -11.87 -3.07 10.00
N ARG A 8 -11.96 -1.94 10.71
CA ARG A 8 -12.66 -1.86 12.01
C ARG A 8 -14.13 -2.26 11.88
N ASP A 9 -14.83 -1.72 10.89
CA ASP A 9 -16.25 -2.05 10.68
C ASP A 9 -16.43 -3.53 10.33
N VAL A 10 -15.51 -4.10 9.55
CA VAL A 10 -15.54 -5.53 9.21
C VAL A 10 -15.32 -6.39 10.45
N ILE A 11 -14.35 -6.06 11.30
CA ILE A 11 -14.11 -6.77 12.56
C ILE A 11 -15.31 -6.64 13.51
N ALA A 12 -15.87 -5.43 13.65
CA ALA A 12 -17.05 -5.19 14.47
C ALA A 12 -18.27 -5.99 13.99
N ASN A 13 -18.48 -6.11 12.69
CA ASN A 13 -19.64 -6.82 12.15
C ASN A 13 -19.48 -8.35 12.16
N MET A 14 -18.27 -8.85 11.88
CA MET A 14 -18.05 -10.29 11.68
C MET A 14 -17.56 -11.02 12.93
N TYR A 15 -16.84 -10.35 13.82
CA TYR A 15 -16.09 -10.98 14.93
C TYR A 15 -16.42 -10.39 16.31
N TYR A 16 -17.49 -9.60 16.44
CA TYR A 16 -17.89 -9.03 17.73
C TYR A 16 -18.12 -10.11 18.79
N ASN A 17 -18.84 -11.19 18.47
CA ASN A 17 -19.12 -12.26 19.44
C ASN A 17 -17.86 -13.00 19.88
N ASP A 18 -16.92 -13.26 18.96
CA ASP A 18 -15.64 -13.91 19.28
C ASP A 18 -14.82 -13.04 20.24
N LEU A 19 -14.78 -11.72 19.97
CA LEU A 19 -14.12 -10.74 20.85
C LEU A 19 -14.83 -10.62 22.21
N PHE A 20 -16.16 -10.61 22.22
CA PHE A 20 -16.98 -10.53 23.45
C PHE A 20 -16.70 -11.71 24.36
N ASN A 21 -16.79 -12.93 23.83
CA ASN A 21 -16.66 -14.15 24.64
C ASN A 21 -15.27 -14.25 25.28
N GLU A 22 -14.21 -14.06 24.48
CA GLU A 22 -12.83 -14.11 24.99
C GLU A 22 -12.53 -12.98 25.98
N LEU A 23 -13.09 -11.78 25.78
CA LEU A 23 -12.95 -10.70 26.75
C LEU A 23 -13.72 -10.98 28.05
N SER A 24 -14.93 -11.54 27.96
CA SER A 24 -15.72 -11.94 29.13
C SER A 24 -14.97 -12.97 29.97
N GLU A 25 -14.46 -14.03 29.33
CA GLU A 25 -13.67 -15.07 30.01
C GLU A 25 -12.42 -14.47 30.66
N TYR A 26 -11.69 -13.60 29.96
CA TYR A 26 -10.54 -12.91 30.54
C TYR A 26 -10.91 -12.07 31.77
N ILE A 27 -12.04 -11.35 31.74
CA ILE A 27 -12.50 -10.50 32.85
C ILE A 27 -12.90 -11.36 34.05
N GLU A 28 -13.68 -12.42 33.83
CA GLU A 28 -14.13 -13.36 34.87
C GLU A 28 -12.96 -14.05 35.58
N ASP A 29 -11.91 -14.40 34.83
CA ASP A 29 -10.71 -15.04 35.36
C ASP A 29 -9.76 -14.07 36.10
N ASN A 30 -9.93 -12.75 35.93
CA ASN A 30 -8.99 -11.74 36.40
C ASN A 30 -9.66 -10.50 37.04
N PRO A 31 -10.64 -10.67 37.95
CA PRO A 31 -11.34 -9.54 38.57
C PRO A 31 -10.39 -8.62 39.34
N ASP A 32 -9.39 -9.20 40.01
CA ASP A 32 -8.39 -8.50 40.83
C ASP A 32 -7.40 -7.64 40.03
N LYS A 33 -7.31 -7.85 38.71
CA LYS A 33 -6.42 -7.09 37.83
C LYS A 33 -7.05 -5.82 37.26
N LEU A 34 -8.38 -5.68 37.36
CA LEU A 34 -9.10 -4.51 36.86
C LEU A 34 -8.69 -3.25 37.62
N GLU A 35 -8.56 -2.12 36.91
CA GLU A 35 -8.26 -0.83 37.54
C GLU A 35 -9.53 -0.30 38.22
N SER A 36 -9.87 -0.83 39.40
CA SER A 36 -11.02 -0.36 40.17
C SER A 36 -10.75 1.02 40.77
N ASN A 37 -11.43 2.03 40.26
CA ASN A 37 -11.59 3.33 40.93
C ASN A 37 -12.91 3.41 41.71
N SER A 38 -13.56 2.28 42.01
CA SER A 38 -14.85 2.26 42.70
C SER A 38 -14.71 2.65 44.17
N TYR A 39 -15.68 3.44 44.66
CA TYR A 39 -15.79 3.77 46.08
C TYR A 39 -16.47 2.66 46.89
N ARG A 40 -17.19 1.73 46.23
CA ARG A 40 -17.93 0.63 46.87
C ARG A 40 -17.15 -0.68 46.84
N VAL A 41 -16.48 -0.96 45.72
CA VAL A 41 -15.73 -2.20 45.49
C VAL A 41 -14.24 -1.87 45.45
N GLN A 42 -13.53 -2.22 46.52
CA GLN A 42 -12.10 -1.90 46.67
C GLN A 42 -11.21 -3.01 46.10
N SER A 43 -11.64 -4.26 46.22
CA SER A 43 -10.88 -5.43 45.75
C SER A 43 -11.86 -6.45 45.19
N PRO A 44 -12.27 -6.30 43.91
CA PRO A 44 -13.28 -7.17 43.32
C PRO A 44 -12.83 -8.63 43.31
N ASP A 45 -13.73 -9.52 43.75
CA ASP A 45 -13.58 -10.98 43.68
C ASP A 45 -14.41 -11.60 42.55
N GLU A 46 -15.33 -10.83 41.97
CA GLU A 46 -16.14 -11.17 40.80
C GLU A 46 -16.13 -10.01 39.80
N ALA A 47 -16.09 -10.32 38.51
CA ALA A 47 -16.29 -9.35 37.44
C ALA A 47 -17.01 -10.01 36.25
N ALA A 48 -17.87 -9.26 35.58
CA ALA A 48 -18.61 -9.72 34.41
C ALA A 48 -18.67 -8.60 33.36
N LEU A 49 -18.49 -8.97 32.09
CA LEU A 49 -18.61 -8.06 30.95
C LEU A 49 -20.09 -7.84 30.61
N SER A 50 -20.52 -6.58 30.56
CA SER A 50 -21.87 -6.20 30.15
C SER A 50 -21.95 -5.89 28.66
N ASP A 51 -21.06 -5.02 28.18
CA ASP A 51 -20.93 -4.62 26.77
C ASP A 51 -19.53 -4.07 26.51
N PHE A 52 -19.15 -3.90 25.24
CA PHE A 52 -17.98 -3.12 24.85
C PHE A 52 -18.15 -2.43 23.50
N ASP A 53 -17.50 -1.28 23.38
CA ASP A 53 -17.36 -0.54 22.14
C ASP A 53 -15.94 -0.70 21.57
N ILE A 54 -15.81 -1.07 20.29
CA ILE A 54 -14.53 -1.01 19.58
C ILE A 54 -14.22 0.45 19.29
N ILE A 55 -13.19 1.01 19.92
CA ILE A 55 -12.79 2.42 19.77
C ILE A 55 -11.92 2.60 18.52
N THR A 56 -10.90 1.76 18.36
CA THR A 56 -9.95 1.82 17.23
C THR A 56 -9.28 0.47 17.00
N ILE A 57 -8.65 0.31 15.82
CA ILE A 57 -7.80 -0.84 15.52
C ILE A 57 -6.44 -0.34 15.02
N ASP A 58 -5.37 -0.86 15.62
CA ASP A 58 -4.01 -0.65 15.14
C ASP A 58 -3.51 -1.84 14.35
N ILE A 59 -3.25 -1.66 13.06
CA ILE A 59 -2.93 -2.74 12.13
C ILE A 59 -1.45 -2.70 11.76
N THR A 60 -0.82 -3.86 11.82
CA THR A 60 0.59 -4.09 11.48
C THR A 60 0.68 -5.12 10.36
N ASP A 61 1.42 -4.75 9.32
CA ASP A 61 1.72 -5.57 8.18
C ASP A 61 2.63 -6.75 8.56
N LEU A 62 2.35 -7.92 8.01
CA LEU A 62 3.24 -9.08 8.07
C LEU A 62 3.53 -9.61 6.65
N PRO A 63 4.64 -10.35 6.45
CA PRO A 63 4.95 -10.96 5.17
C PRO A 63 3.80 -11.79 4.59
N GLY A 64 3.67 -11.76 3.27
CA GLY A 64 2.56 -12.38 2.56
C GLY A 64 1.23 -11.68 2.86
N ASN A 65 0.19 -12.47 3.07
CA ASN A 65 -1.18 -11.97 3.28
C ASN A 65 -1.59 -11.91 4.76
N SER A 66 -0.69 -12.18 5.71
CA SER A 66 -1.00 -12.14 7.15
C SER A 66 -1.03 -10.70 7.70
N ILE A 67 -1.78 -10.47 8.76
CA ILE A 67 -1.77 -9.23 9.54
C ILE A 67 -1.78 -9.52 11.04
N LEU A 68 -1.15 -8.62 11.80
CA LEU A 68 -1.37 -8.50 13.25
C LEU A 68 -2.14 -7.21 13.50
N PHE A 69 -3.11 -7.25 14.39
CA PHE A 69 -3.85 -6.04 14.74
C PHE A 69 -4.27 -6.05 16.19
N ASP A 70 -4.24 -4.88 16.81
CA ASP A 70 -4.69 -4.67 18.18
C ASP A 70 -6.06 -3.99 18.12
N VAL A 71 -7.11 -4.66 18.62
CA VAL A 71 -8.44 -4.08 18.80
C VAL A 71 -8.47 -3.39 20.16
N ILE A 72 -8.69 -2.08 20.17
CA ILE A 72 -8.81 -1.29 21.39
C ILE A 72 -10.29 -1.11 21.68
N VAL A 73 -10.72 -1.59 22.84
CA VAL A 73 -12.13 -1.58 23.26
C VAL A 73 -12.30 -0.79 24.55
N SER A 74 -13.44 -0.12 24.71
CA SER A 74 -13.92 0.34 26.00
C SER A 74 -15.01 -0.61 26.47
N ALA A 75 -14.83 -1.25 27.62
CA ALA A 75 -15.72 -2.26 28.16
C ALA A 75 -16.47 -1.73 29.38
N GLU A 76 -17.77 -1.99 29.41
CA GLU A 76 -18.61 -1.81 30.60
C GLU A 76 -18.57 -3.11 31.41
N VAL A 77 -18.04 -3.02 32.64
CA VAL A 77 -17.80 -4.19 33.50
C VAL A 77 -18.54 -4.02 34.81
N GLU A 78 -19.34 -5.03 35.17
CA GLU A 78 -19.91 -5.15 36.51
C GLU A 78 -18.93 -5.86 37.43
N ILE A 79 -18.50 -5.19 38.49
CA ILE A 79 -17.61 -5.75 39.51
C ILE A 79 -18.37 -5.96 40.81
N ALA A 80 -18.00 -7.00 41.56
CA ALA A 80 -18.51 -7.23 42.90
C ALA A 80 -17.40 -7.66 43.85
N GLU A 81 -17.62 -7.36 45.14
CA GLU A 81 -16.77 -7.80 46.25
C GLU A 81 -17.65 -8.34 47.38
N THR A 82 -17.31 -9.51 47.92
CA THR A 82 -18.03 -10.10 49.05
C THR A 82 -17.21 -10.06 50.34
N VAL A 83 -17.51 -9.09 51.21
CA VAL A 83 -16.88 -8.98 52.56
C VAL A 83 -17.85 -9.42 53.64
N ARG A 84 -17.49 -10.44 54.42
CA ARG A 84 -18.24 -10.89 55.62
C ARG A 84 -19.74 -11.10 55.37
N ARG A 85 -20.10 -11.66 54.20
CA ARG A 85 -21.48 -11.94 53.72
C ARG A 85 -22.27 -10.74 53.18
N ASN A 86 -21.67 -9.56 53.11
CA ASN A 86 -22.23 -8.44 52.37
C ASN A 86 -21.58 -8.41 50.99
N ARG A 87 -22.41 -8.55 49.95
CA ARG A 87 -21.98 -8.38 48.56
C ARG A 87 -22.26 -6.96 48.14
N GLU A 88 -21.22 -6.22 47.77
CA GLU A 88 -21.33 -4.92 47.14
C GLU A 88 -20.97 -5.05 45.67
N SER A 89 -21.62 -4.26 44.81
CA SER A 89 -21.35 -4.24 43.38
C SER A 89 -21.31 -2.82 42.85
N ASP A 90 -20.56 -2.64 41.77
CA ASP A 90 -20.45 -1.37 41.04
C ASP A 90 -20.20 -1.62 39.56
N GLY A 91 -20.44 -0.60 38.73
CA GLY A 91 -20.10 -0.62 37.31
C GLY A 91 -18.87 0.23 37.05
N ILE A 92 -17.93 -0.28 36.25
CA ILE A 92 -16.74 0.46 35.82
C ILE A 92 -16.61 0.43 34.30
N GLU A 93 -15.95 1.46 33.76
CA GLU A 93 -15.49 1.49 32.38
C GLU A 93 -13.99 1.15 32.37
N GLN A 94 -13.58 0.14 31.60
CA GLN A 94 -12.19 -0.29 31.48
C GLN A 94 -11.81 -0.49 30.03
N TRP A 95 -10.66 0.08 29.64
CA TRP A 95 -10.15 -0.09 28.29
C TRP A 95 -9.25 -1.30 28.19
N PHE A 96 -9.43 -2.11 27.14
CA PHE A 96 -8.63 -3.29 26.85
C PHE A 96 -7.99 -3.22 25.46
N ARG A 97 -6.87 -3.94 25.33
CA ARG A 97 -6.21 -4.24 24.07
C ARG A 97 -6.30 -5.74 23.81
N ILE A 98 -6.98 -6.10 22.72
CA ILE A 98 -7.11 -7.46 22.23
C ILE A 98 -6.19 -7.62 21.01
N SER A 99 -5.06 -8.28 21.18
CA SER A 99 -4.13 -8.55 20.07
C SER A 99 -4.60 -9.75 19.27
N CYS A 100 -4.78 -9.55 17.97
CA CYS A 100 -5.31 -10.54 17.04
C CYS A 100 -4.35 -10.79 15.87
N ARG A 101 -4.55 -11.91 15.19
CA ARG A 101 -3.91 -12.28 13.92
C ARG A 101 -4.98 -12.76 12.96
N ALA A 102 -4.83 -12.43 11.67
CA ALA A 102 -5.60 -13.04 10.60
C ALA A 102 -4.76 -13.13 9.31
N ASP A 103 -5.22 -13.96 8.37
CA ASP A 103 -4.73 -14.03 7.01
C ASP A 103 -5.78 -13.46 6.05
N LEU A 104 -5.34 -12.71 5.04
CA LEU A 104 -6.21 -12.06 4.07
C LEU A 104 -6.11 -12.79 2.72
N ASP A 105 -6.93 -13.81 2.54
CA ASP A 105 -6.95 -14.60 1.31
C ASP A 105 -8.41 -14.95 0.98
N ASP A 106 -8.98 -14.20 0.03
CA ASP A 106 -10.41 -14.23 -0.28
C ASP A 106 -11.27 -13.92 0.95
N GLY A 107 -10.95 -12.78 1.57
CA GLY A 107 -11.52 -12.33 2.84
C GLY A 107 -10.65 -12.66 4.05
N ILE A 108 -11.23 -12.57 5.25
CA ILE A 108 -10.52 -12.81 6.52
C ILE A 108 -10.55 -14.30 6.84
N GLN A 109 -9.37 -14.91 6.89
CA GLN A 109 -9.13 -16.31 7.20
C GLN A 109 -8.29 -16.45 8.48
N ASN A 110 -8.34 -17.62 9.12
CA ASN A 110 -7.49 -17.96 10.28
C ASN A 110 -7.48 -16.88 11.39
N PHE A 111 -8.63 -16.26 11.67
CA PHE A 111 -8.76 -15.27 12.74
C PHE A 111 -8.42 -15.91 14.10
N GLN A 112 -7.53 -15.27 14.85
CA GLN A 112 -7.06 -15.75 16.15
C GLN A 112 -6.85 -14.58 17.11
N ILE A 113 -7.44 -14.67 18.29
CA ILE A 113 -7.10 -13.81 19.42
C ILE A 113 -5.84 -14.39 20.07
N LYS A 114 -4.81 -13.55 20.26
CA LYS A 114 -3.49 -13.94 20.77
C LYS A 114 -3.31 -13.61 22.23
N SER A 115 -3.81 -12.45 22.67
CA SER A 115 -3.70 -12.01 24.05
C SER A 115 -4.63 -10.85 24.33
N ILE A 116 -5.12 -10.78 25.56
CA ILE A 116 -5.89 -9.66 26.09
C ILE A 116 -5.06 -9.02 27.20
N SER A 117 -5.10 -7.69 27.26
CA SER A 117 -4.41 -6.91 28.29
C SER A 117 -5.14 -5.60 28.54
N ILE A 118 -4.99 -5.03 29.73
CA ILE A 118 -5.48 -3.69 30.03
C ILE A 118 -4.75 -2.69 29.13
N TYR A 119 -5.50 -1.78 28.53
CA TYR A 119 -4.96 -0.83 27.57
C TYR A 119 -4.00 0.15 28.24
N ASN A 120 -2.82 0.32 27.64
CA ASN A 120 -1.86 1.33 28.03
C ASN A 120 -1.43 2.15 26.81
N LYS A 121 -1.50 3.48 26.92
CA LYS A 121 -1.18 4.45 25.86
C LYS A 121 0.30 4.48 25.46
N TYR A 122 1.22 4.05 26.33
CA TYR A 122 2.66 4.19 26.11
C TYR A 122 3.31 3.10 25.23
N ARG A 123 2.51 2.22 24.61
CA ARG A 123 3.01 1.27 23.59
C ARG A 123 2.90 1.88 22.18
N GLU A 124 3.93 2.58 21.73
CA GLU A 124 4.22 2.92 20.32
C GLU A 124 5.71 2.62 20.03
N SER A 125 6.18 2.20 18.85
CA SER A 125 5.60 2.08 17.51
C SER A 125 5.84 0.69 16.92
N LYS A 126 5.00 0.26 15.98
CA LYS A 126 5.26 -0.92 15.14
C LYS A 126 5.65 -0.42 13.74
N LEU A 127 6.84 -0.79 13.27
CA LEU A 127 7.21 -0.65 11.86
C LEU A 127 6.17 -1.40 11.00
N GLY A 128 5.85 -0.91 9.80
CA GLY A 128 4.87 -1.56 8.92
C GLY A 128 3.41 -1.32 9.31
N ARG A 129 3.03 -0.10 9.72
CA ARG A 129 1.61 0.23 9.97
C ARG A 129 0.81 0.24 8.67
N LEU A 130 -0.41 -0.28 8.76
CA LEU A 130 -1.44 -0.11 7.76
C LEU A 130 -2.48 0.91 8.24
N SER A 131 -3.13 1.59 7.30
CA SER A 131 -4.33 2.37 7.57
C SER A 131 -5.50 1.46 7.95
N GLU A 132 -6.61 2.06 8.41
CA GLU A 132 -7.87 1.32 8.65
C GLU A 132 -8.45 0.65 7.39
N TYR A 133 -7.93 0.98 6.20
CA TYR A 133 -8.29 0.34 4.93
C TYR A 133 -7.23 -0.65 4.43
N LEU A 134 -6.27 -1.04 5.29
CA LEU A 134 -5.17 -1.95 4.93
C LEU A 134 -4.23 -1.43 3.83
N VAL A 135 -4.19 -0.11 3.62
CA VAL A 135 -3.20 0.53 2.75
C VAL A 135 -1.94 0.82 3.59
N PRO A 136 -0.73 0.43 3.15
CA PRO A 136 0.50 0.76 3.87
C PRO A 136 0.71 2.26 4.01
N ILE A 137 1.22 2.69 5.17
CA ILE A 137 1.58 4.09 5.40
C ILE A 137 3.04 4.27 4.99
N ILE A 138 3.27 4.87 3.82
CA ILE A 138 4.61 5.07 3.25
C ILE A 138 4.83 6.56 3.00
N GLU A 139 5.84 7.15 3.63
CA GLU A 139 6.23 8.54 3.38
C GLU A 139 7.08 8.68 2.11
N LYS A 140 7.14 9.89 1.54
CA LYS A 140 7.84 10.13 0.26
C LYS A 140 9.33 9.77 0.37
N GLU A 141 9.90 10.09 1.52
CA GLU A 141 11.29 9.86 1.89
C GLU A 141 11.63 8.36 1.90
N GLN A 142 10.62 7.49 2.11
CA GLN A 142 10.78 6.04 2.15
C GLN A 142 10.63 5.37 0.77
N PHE A 143 10.23 6.09 -0.28
CA PHE A 143 9.99 5.46 -1.59
C PHE A 143 11.23 4.81 -2.19
N ASP A 144 12.42 5.37 -1.96
CA ASP A 144 13.68 4.75 -2.40
C ASP A 144 14.02 3.48 -1.61
N ASP A 145 13.64 3.42 -0.33
CA ASP A 145 13.83 2.23 0.50
C ASP A 145 12.88 1.12 0.04
N VAL A 146 11.62 1.44 -0.23
CA VAL A 146 10.62 0.49 -0.76
C VAL A 146 11.01 -0.01 -2.15
N ALA A 147 11.51 0.87 -3.03
CA ALA A 147 12.04 0.44 -4.33
C ALA A 147 13.24 -0.51 -4.18
N THR A 148 14.10 -0.28 -3.20
CA THR A 148 15.25 -1.15 -2.90
C THR A 148 14.80 -2.50 -2.35
N GLU A 149 13.82 -2.52 -1.45
CA GLU A 149 13.17 -3.74 -0.93
C GLU A 149 12.62 -4.59 -2.09
N PHE A 150 11.80 -3.97 -2.96
CA PHE A 150 11.24 -4.61 -4.16
C PHE A 150 12.34 -5.22 -5.05
N LEU A 151 13.38 -4.45 -5.36
CA LEU A 151 14.48 -4.93 -6.20
C LEU A 151 15.28 -6.03 -5.52
N SER A 152 15.44 -6.01 -4.19
CA SER A 152 16.16 -7.07 -3.48
C SER A 152 15.48 -8.43 -3.64
N GLU A 153 14.15 -8.45 -3.75
CA GLU A 153 13.35 -9.66 -3.97
C GLU A 153 13.30 -10.08 -5.44
N PHE A 154 13.09 -9.13 -6.37
CA PHE A 154 12.75 -9.45 -7.76
C PHE A 154 13.84 -9.13 -8.78
N CYS A 155 14.85 -8.32 -8.46
CA CYS A 155 15.97 -7.98 -9.37
C CYS A 155 17.22 -7.49 -8.61
N PRO A 156 17.83 -8.34 -7.74
CA PRO A 156 18.96 -7.94 -6.90
C PRO A 156 20.19 -7.48 -7.71
N GLU A 157 20.33 -7.97 -8.95
CA GLU A 157 21.37 -7.55 -9.89
C GLU A 157 21.36 -6.04 -10.15
N ALA A 158 20.17 -5.41 -10.20
CA ALA A 158 19.99 -3.98 -10.44
C ALA A 158 20.41 -3.10 -9.24
N LEU A 159 20.73 -3.70 -8.08
CA LEU A 159 21.27 -2.99 -6.92
C LEU A 159 22.80 -2.97 -6.89
N SER A 160 23.45 -3.80 -7.71
CA SER A 160 24.91 -3.97 -7.69
C SER A 160 25.61 -3.20 -8.81
N THR A 161 25.04 -3.24 -10.02
CA THR A 161 25.61 -2.60 -11.22
C THR A 161 24.52 -1.80 -11.96
N PRO A 162 24.82 -0.61 -12.51
CA PRO A 162 23.85 0.09 -13.35
C PRO A 162 23.42 -0.78 -14.54
N MET A 163 22.11 -0.97 -14.67
CA MET A 163 21.50 -1.69 -15.77
C MET A 163 20.05 -1.24 -15.94
N PRO A 164 19.48 -1.34 -17.16
CA PRO A 164 18.02 -1.25 -17.32
C PRO A 164 17.34 -2.39 -16.57
N ILE A 165 16.17 -2.11 -15.98
CA ILE A 165 15.39 -3.14 -15.30
C ILE A 165 14.76 -4.07 -16.35
N PRO A 166 15.01 -5.39 -16.29
CA PRO A 166 14.39 -6.36 -17.19
C PRO A 166 12.94 -6.61 -16.75
N VAL A 167 12.02 -5.72 -17.15
CA VAL A 167 10.62 -5.68 -16.69
C VAL A 167 9.92 -7.03 -16.85
N ASP A 168 10.07 -7.70 -17.99
CA ASP A 168 9.48 -9.02 -18.24
C ASP A 168 9.96 -10.09 -17.24
N GLU A 169 11.22 -10.03 -16.82
CA GLU A 169 11.79 -10.96 -15.87
C GLU A 169 11.31 -10.65 -14.44
N VAL A 170 11.21 -9.36 -14.08
CA VAL A 170 10.62 -8.92 -12.80
C VAL A 170 9.18 -9.43 -12.68
N VAL A 171 8.35 -9.21 -13.71
CA VAL A 171 6.97 -9.69 -13.76
C VAL A 171 6.90 -11.20 -13.56
N LYS A 172 7.75 -11.98 -14.26
CA LYS A 172 7.81 -13.44 -14.11
C LYS A 172 8.21 -13.87 -12.70
N ARG A 173 9.23 -13.24 -12.10
CA ARG A 173 9.69 -13.53 -10.74
C ARG A 173 8.62 -13.23 -9.69
N MET A 174 7.76 -12.24 -9.93
CA MET A 174 6.58 -11.95 -9.10
C MET A 174 5.42 -12.94 -9.30
N GLY A 175 5.51 -13.86 -10.27
CA GLY A 175 4.42 -14.76 -10.64
C GLY A 175 3.27 -14.09 -11.40
N LEU A 176 3.53 -12.93 -12.00
CA LEU A 176 2.55 -12.14 -12.74
C LEU A 176 2.59 -12.44 -14.25
N LYS A 177 1.55 -11.98 -14.95
CA LYS A 177 1.45 -12.03 -16.42
C LYS A 177 1.19 -10.64 -16.96
N VAL A 178 1.70 -10.32 -18.14
CA VAL A 178 1.35 -9.09 -18.87
C VAL A 178 0.55 -9.46 -20.11
N LYS A 179 -0.51 -8.71 -20.38
CA LYS A 179 -1.28 -8.80 -21.61
C LYS A 179 -1.49 -7.41 -22.19
N GLU A 180 -0.95 -7.21 -23.38
CA GLU A 180 -1.15 -5.98 -24.15
C GLU A 180 -2.53 -6.00 -24.82
N ILE A 181 -3.39 -5.06 -24.43
CA ILE A 181 -4.73 -4.95 -24.98
C ILE A 181 -5.23 -3.51 -24.89
N GLN A 182 -5.91 -3.03 -25.93
CA GLN A 182 -6.49 -1.69 -25.89
C GLN A 182 -7.65 -1.66 -24.88
N LEU A 183 -7.46 -0.96 -23.76
CA LEU A 183 -8.41 -0.97 -22.65
C LEU A 183 -9.60 -0.07 -22.93
N THR A 184 -9.37 1.12 -23.49
CA THR A 184 -10.45 2.06 -23.81
C THR A 184 -10.30 2.62 -25.21
N LYS A 185 -11.43 3.04 -25.78
CA LYS A 185 -11.48 3.69 -27.10
C LYS A 185 -10.58 4.94 -27.18
N HIS A 186 -10.45 5.66 -26.06
CA HIS A 186 -9.80 6.97 -25.98
C HIS A 186 -8.50 6.96 -25.17
N PHE A 187 -7.93 5.78 -24.89
CA PHE A 187 -6.64 5.61 -24.20
C PHE A 187 -6.56 6.30 -22.82
N THR A 188 -7.67 6.27 -22.10
CA THR A 188 -7.85 6.91 -20.78
C THR A 188 -7.39 6.05 -19.60
N ILE A 189 -7.03 4.79 -19.86
CA ILE A 189 -6.49 3.84 -18.88
C ILE A 189 -5.18 3.33 -19.46
N PHE A 190 -4.09 3.51 -18.73
CA PHE A 190 -2.76 3.08 -19.20
C PHE A 190 -2.46 1.64 -18.80
N GLY A 191 -2.84 1.26 -17.58
CA GLY A 191 -2.64 -0.06 -17.01
C GLY A 191 -3.78 -0.46 -16.08
N GLN A 192 -3.91 -1.77 -15.88
CA GLN A 192 -4.76 -2.37 -14.86
C GLN A 192 -4.09 -3.61 -14.28
N ILE A 193 -4.13 -3.79 -12.97
CA ILE A 193 -3.78 -5.06 -12.31
C ILE A 193 -5.06 -5.76 -11.80
N VAL A 194 -5.13 -7.06 -12.02
CA VAL A 194 -6.27 -7.91 -11.63
C VAL A 194 -5.98 -8.69 -10.35
N PHE A 195 -6.77 -8.45 -9.29
CA PHE A 195 -6.63 -9.06 -7.94
C PHE A 195 -7.54 -10.28 -7.70
N GLY A 196 -8.44 -10.59 -8.62
CA GLY A 196 -9.27 -11.80 -8.62
C GLY A 196 -9.70 -12.15 -10.04
N ASP A 197 -9.98 -13.43 -10.29
CA ASP A 197 -10.44 -13.87 -11.62
C ASP A 197 -11.72 -13.13 -12.00
N CYS A 198 -11.74 -12.52 -13.19
CA CYS A 198 -12.85 -11.69 -13.62
C CYS A 198 -12.98 -11.59 -15.15
N THR A 199 -14.14 -11.13 -15.60
CA THR A 199 -14.37 -10.70 -16.98
C THR A 199 -14.21 -9.18 -17.05
N ILE A 200 -13.33 -8.70 -17.94
CA ILE A 200 -13.18 -7.28 -18.23
C ILE A 200 -13.66 -6.95 -19.64
N GLU A 201 -14.02 -5.69 -19.88
CA GLU A 201 -14.29 -5.19 -21.23
C GLU A 201 -13.02 -4.55 -21.82
N TYR A 202 -12.66 -4.95 -23.03
CA TYR A 202 -11.60 -4.30 -23.81
C TYR A 202 -12.15 -3.75 -25.12
N TYR A 203 -11.51 -2.73 -25.67
CA TYR A 203 -11.95 -2.13 -26.94
C TYR A 203 -11.28 -2.82 -28.13
N ASP A 204 -12.07 -3.54 -28.94
CA ASP A 204 -11.62 -4.11 -30.21
C ASP A 204 -11.66 -3.03 -31.30
N ARG A 205 -10.47 -2.63 -31.77
CA ARG A 205 -10.35 -1.57 -32.79
C ARG A 205 -10.89 -1.99 -34.16
N ASN A 206 -10.85 -3.28 -34.50
CA ASN A 206 -11.31 -3.79 -35.79
C ASN A 206 -12.84 -3.74 -35.86
N GLU A 207 -13.49 -4.16 -34.78
CA GLU A 207 -14.96 -4.19 -34.70
C GLU A 207 -15.56 -2.90 -34.12
N ARG A 208 -14.72 -2.00 -33.59
CA ARG A 208 -15.10 -0.72 -32.96
C ARG A 208 -16.11 -0.91 -31.83
N ALA A 209 -15.97 -1.99 -31.07
CA ALA A 209 -16.88 -2.38 -30.01
C ALA A 209 -16.09 -2.86 -28.78
N TYR A 210 -16.73 -2.77 -27.60
CA TYR A 210 -16.22 -3.41 -26.40
C TYR A 210 -16.54 -4.90 -26.41
N LYS A 211 -15.58 -5.72 -26.00
CA LYS A 211 -15.71 -7.18 -25.94
C LYS A 211 -15.32 -7.69 -24.56
N PRO A 212 -16.00 -8.73 -24.07
CA PRO A 212 -15.62 -9.38 -22.82
C PRO A 212 -14.32 -10.16 -23.03
N LEU A 213 -13.50 -10.18 -21.98
CA LEU A 213 -12.30 -11.00 -21.90
C LEU A 213 -12.17 -11.56 -20.48
N GLU A 214 -12.09 -12.88 -20.39
CA GLU A 214 -11.73 -13.57 -19.14
C GLU A 214 -10.26 -13.34 -18.82
N VAL A 215 -9.98 -12.89 -17.59
CA VAL A 215 -8.65 -12.59 -17.10
C VAL A 215 -8.46 -13.19 -15.72
N SER A 216 -7.34 -13.92 -15.55
CA SER A 216 -6.99 -14.51 -14.26
C SER A 216 -6.34 -13.49 -13.33
N ARG A 217 -6.49 -13.68 -12.01
CA ARG A 217 -5.74 -13.02 -10.94
C ARG A 217 -4.23 -12.98 -11.26
N GLY A 218 -3.60 -11.86 -10.94
CA GLY A 218 -2.17 -11.64 -11.21
C GLY A 218 -1.85 -11.32 -12.67
N THR A 219 -2.84 -10.83 -13.43
CA THR A 219 -2.62 -10.33 -14.79
C THR A 219 -2.59 -8.82 -14.80
N ILE A 220 -1.51 -8.26 -15.35
CA ILE A 220 -1.37 -6.85 -15.71
C ILE A 220 -1.86 -6.69 -17.15
N LEU A 221 -2.78 -5.76 -17.35
CA LEU A 221 -3.26 -5.34 -18.66
C LEU A 221 -2.64 -3.99 -18.98
N VAL A 222 -2.04 -3.84 -20.16
CA VAL A 222 -1.42 -2.57 -20.58
C VAL A 222 -1.95 -2.19 -21.93
N ASP A 223 -2.32 -0.91 -22.10
CA ASP A 223 -2.72 -0.42 -23.41
C ASP A 223 -1.47 -0.21 -24.29
N PRO A 224 -1.32 -0.95 -25.40
CA PRO A 224 -0.12 -0.87 -26.24
C PRO A 224 0.03 0.51 -26.89
N ASN A 225 -1.02 1.34 -26.96
CA ASN A 225 -0.92 2.68 -27.53
C ASN A 225 -0.28 3.69 -26.57
N VAL A 226 -0.08 3.33 -25.29
CA VAL A 226 0.80 4.07 -24.36
C VAL A 226 2.20 4.20 -24.94
N TYR A 227 2.71 3.12 -25.57
CA TYR A 227 3.98 3.12 -26.30
C TYR A 227 4.00 4.15 -27.43
N PHE A 228 2.95 4.17 -28.25
CA PHE A 228 2.86 5.03 -29.43
C PHE A 228 2.75 6.52 -29.08
N MET A 229 2.08 6.86 -27.98
CA MET A 229 1.88 8.25 -27.56
C MET A 229 3.05 8.82 -26.75
N ARG A 230 3.82 7.99 -26.03
CA ARG A 230 4.75 8.48 -24.99
C ARG A 230 6.09 7.74 -24.86
N ASN A 231 6.45 6.80 -25.74
CA ASN A 231 7.69 5.96 -25.80
C ASN A 231 7.70 4.66 -24.95
N VAL A 232 8.69 3.78 -25.23
CA VAL A 232 8.93 2.48 -24.57
C VAL A 232 8.97 2.62 -23.03
N GLY A 233 9.62 3.69 -22.56
CA GLY A 233 9.76 3.96 -21.14
C GLY A 233 8.47 4.26 -20.41
N CYS A 234 7.43 4.69 -21.13
CA CYS A 234 6.10 4.85 -20.58
C CYS A 234 5.46 3.49 -20.27
N MET A 235 5.65 2.50 -21.14
CA MET A 235 5.12 1.13 -20.94
C MET A 235 5.84 0.42 -19.79
N ASN A 236 7.17 0.50 -19.72
CA ASN A 236 7.95 -0.04 -18.60
C ASN A 236 7.49 0.54 -17.25
N ASN A 237 7.25 1.85 -17.21
CA ASN A 237 6.75 2.51 -16.01
C ASN A 237 5.34 2.04 -15.66
N THR A 238 4.42 1.94 -16.63
CA THR A 238 3.08 1.41 -16.40
C THR A 238 3.14 -0.01 -15.83
N ILE A 239 3.93 -0.93 -16.40
CA ILE A 239 4.02 -2.29 -15.89
C ILE A 239 4.57 -2.32 -14.45
N ILE A 240 5.66 -1.59 -14.17
CA ILE A 240 6.24 -1.54 -12.83
C ILE A 240 5.31 -0.84 -11.83
N HIS A 241 4.54 0.16 -12.26
CA HIS A 241 3.48 0.80 -11.45
C HIS A 241 2.43 -0.22 -11.04
N GLU A 242 1.91 -1.03 -11.97
CA GLU A 242 0.99 -2.12 -11.68
C GLU A 242 1.64 -3.20 -10.77
N CYS A 243 2.94 -3.47 -10.93
CA CYS A 243 3.69 -4.32 -10.01
C CYS A 243 3.74 -3.74 -8.58
N VAL A 244 3.87 -2.43 -8.41
CA VAL A 244 3.82 -1.80 -7.07
C VAL A 244 2.44 -1.99 -6.45
N HIS A 245 1.36 -1.86 -7.22
CA HIS A 245 0.02 -2.17 -6.72
C HIS A 245 -0.09 -3.62 -6.26
N TRP A 246 0.42 -4.56 -7.05
CA TRP A 246 0.46 -5.96 -6.63
C TRP A 246 1.32 -6.19 -5.39
N TYR A 247 2.44 -5.49 -5.26
CA TYR A 247 3.39 -5.70 -4.16
C TYR A 247 2.88 -5.11 -2.83
N LYS A 248 2.30 -3.90 -2.84
CA LYS A 248 1.94 -3.17 -1.61
C LYS A 248 0.45 -3.08 -1.33
N HIS A 249 -0.44 -3.29 -2.31
CA HIS A 249 -1.87 -2.95 -2.14
C HIS A 249 -2.83 -4.15 -2.16
N ARG A 250 -2.32 -5.38 -2.14
CA ARG A 250 -3.15 -6.60 -2.10
C ARG A 250 -4.12 -6.64 -0.93
N LYS A 251 -3.68 -6.23 0.26
CA LYS A 251 -4.47 -6.35 1.50
C LYS A 251 -5.71 -5.46 1.48
N TYR A 252 -5.57 -4.25 0.95
CA TYR A 252 -6.72 -3.38 0.66
C TYR A 252 -7.76 -4.10 -0.23
N HIS A 253 -7.33 -4.78 -1.31
CA HIS A 253 -8.27 -5.51 -2.16
C HIS A 253 -8.95 -6.69 -1.48
N GLU A 254 -8.24 -7.44 -0.64
CA GLU A 254 -8.85 -8.53 0.13
C GLU A 254 -9.87 -8.00 1.14
N LEU A 255 -9.67 -6.79 1.70
CA LEU A 255 -10.69 -6.10 2.50
C LEU A 255 -11.90 -5.68 1.66
N VAL A 256 -11.70 -5.04 0.51
CA VAL A 256 -12.84 -4.58 -0.31
C VAL A 256 -13.74 -5.75 -0.73
N LYS A 257 -13.14 -6.91 -1.03
CA LYS A 257 -13.90 -8.14 -1.36
C LYS A 257 -14.86 -8.61 -0.26
N THR A 258 -14.62 -8.26 1.02
CA THR A 258 -15.52 -8.70 2.10
C THR A 258 -16.89 -8.02 2.07
N TYR A 259 -17.01 -6.86 1.43
CA TYR A 259 -18.27 -6.11 1.29
C TYR A 259 -18.61 -5.71 -0.15
N ASN A 260 -17.72 -5.94 -1.10
CA ASN A 260 -17.93 -5.71 -2.52
C ASN A 260 -17.17 -6.77 -3.35
N SER A 261 -17.86 -7.90 -3.63
CA SER A 261 -17.31 -9.02 -4.40
C SER A 261 -16.87 -8.65 -5.82
N ASP A 262 -17.37 -7.53 -6.37
CA ASP A 262 -17.10 -7.11 -7.75
C ASP A 262 -15.84 -6.22 -7.88
N ALA A 263 -15.23 -5.82 -6.76
CA ALA A 263 -14.05 -4.94 -6.74
C ALA A 263 -12.73 -5.70 -7.01
N LEU A 264 -12.61 -6.27 -8.20
CA LEU A 264 -11.55 -7.22 -8.55
C LEU A 264 -10.33 -6.60 -9.26
N LEU A 265 -10.34 -5.30 -9.51
CA LEU A 265 -9.32 -4.61 -10.33
C LEU A 265 -8.96 -3.20 -9.83
N ILE A 266 -7.71 -2.79 -10.09
CA ILE A 266 -7.27 -1.38 -10.05
C ILE A 266 -7.12 -0.90 -11.48
N SER A 267 -7.43 0.38 -11.72
CA SER A 267 -7.17 1.01 -13.01
C SER A 267 -6.34 2.27 -12.86
N CYS A 268 -5.13 2.25 -13.42
CA CYS A 268 -4.29 3.43 -13.56
C CYS A 268 -4.88 4.34 -14.65
N ARG A 269 -5.39 5.50 -14.23
CA ARG A 269 -6.02 6.50 -15.11
C ARG A 269 -5.07 7.66 -15.39
N VAL A 270 -5.32 8.38 -16.49
CA VAL A 270 -4.46 9.49 -16.94
C VAL A 270 -4.41 10.67 -15.95
N ASN A 271 -5.42 10.85 -15.11
CA ASN A 271 -5.54 12.05 -14.29
C ASN A 271 -4.97 11.83 -12.89
N GLU A 272 -3.91 12.57 -12.55
CA GLU A 272 -3.48 12.75 -11.18
C GLU A 272 -4.58 13.43 -10.36
N THR A 273 -4.72 13.04 -9.10
CA THR A 273 -5.73 13.61 -8.21
C THR A 273 -5.43 15.09 -7.93
N THR A 274 -6.36 15.98 -8.28
CA THR A 274 -6.25 17.42 -7.98
C THR A 274 -6.71 17.77 -6.56
N LYS A 275 -7.10 16.75 -5.78
CA LYS A 275 -7.59 16.89 -4.41
C LYS A 275 -6.44 17.24 -3.47
N TYR A 276 -6.75 18.03 -2.45
CA TYR A 276 -5.85 18.21 -1.31
C TYR A 276 -5.61 16.88 -0.60
N LYS A 277 -4.38 16.62 -0.14
CA LYS A 277 -3.98 15.37 0.55
C LYS A 277 -4.93 14.94 1.68
N LYS A 278 -5.54 15.91 2.39
CA LYS A 278 -6.51 15.65 3.47
C LYS A 278 -7.81 14.99 2.99
N GLN A 279 -8.08 14.99 1.69
CA GLN A 279 -9.29 14.45 1.05
C GLN A 279 -8.98 13.21 0.20
N TRP A 280 -7.76 12.68 0.30
CA TRP A 280 -7.35 11.51 -0.46
C TRP A 280 -8.07 10.27 0.05
N THR A 281 -8.66 9.54 -0.88
CA THR A 281 -9.21 8.22 -0.62
C THR A 281 -8.08 7.19 -0.51
N PRO A 282 -8.36 5.96 -0.02
CA PRO A 282 -7.35 4.89 -0.02
C PRO A 282 -6.72 4.68 -1.40
N GLU A 283 -7.50 4.76 -2.47
CA GLU A 283 -7.04 4.61 -3.86
C GLU A 283 -6.14 5.78 -4.29
N ASP A 284 -6.45 7.02 -3.88
CA ASP A 284 -5.59 8.19 -4.14
C ASP A 284 -4.19 7.98 -3.50
N TRP A 285 -4.13 7.41 -2.28
CA TRP A 285 -2.86 7.04 -1.63
C TRP A 285 -2.11 5.93 -2.38
N MET A 286 -2.82 4.89 -2.80
CA MET A 286 -2.24 3.77 -3.55
C MET A 286 -1.61 4.22 -4.88
N GLU A 287 -2.32 5.06 -5.63
CA GLU A 287 -1.79 5.66 -6.87
C GLU A 287 -0.58 6.56 -6.58
N TRP A 288 -0.60 7.34 -5.50
CA TRP A 288 0.55 8.16 -5.11
C TRP A 288 1.79 7.31 -4.76
N HIS A 289 1.62 6.19 -4.06
CA HIS A 289 2.70 5.23 -3.82
C HIS A 289 3.23 4.67 -5.14
N ALA A 290 2.37 4.15 -6.02
CA ALA A 290 2.79 3.53 -7.27
C ALA A 290 3.51 4.53 -8.20
N ASN A 291 2.96 5.74 -8.35
CA ASN A 291 3.57 6.83 -9.12
C ASN A 291 4.93 7.28 -8.56
N GLY A 292 5.09 7.24 -7.23
CA GLY A 292 6.34 7.62 -6.58
C GLY A 292 7.41 6.53 -6.61
N ILE A 293 7.02 5.27 -6.42
CA ILE A 293 7.93 4.13 -6.25
C ILE A 293 8.36 3.56 -7.61
N ALA A 294 7.47 3.46 -8.59
CA ALA A 294 7.80 2.82 -9.87
C ALA A 294 8.99 3.46 -10.62
N PRO A 295 9.11 4.80 -10.70
CA PRO A 295 10.30 5.43 -11.28
C PRO A 295 11.59 5.13 -10.52
N ARG A 296 11.50 4.88 -9.21
CA ARG A 296 12.64 4.56 -8.34
C ARG A 296 13.07 3.12 -8.45
N ILE A 297 12.14 2.21 -8.74
CA ILE A 297 12.45 0.83 -9.15
C ILE A 297 13.18 0.85 -10.50
N LEU A 298 12.66 1.58 -11.49
CA LEU A 298 13.26 1.68 -12.82
C LEU A 298 14.64 2.35 -12.83
N MET A 299 14.87 3.27 -11.91
CA MET A 299 16.13 3.99 -11.74
C MET A 299 16.57 3.93 -10.26
N PRO A 300 17.20 2.83 -9.81
CA PRO A 300 17.60 2.62 -8.42
C PRO A 300 18.60 3.70 -7.98
N LYS A 301 18.43 4.27 -6.77
CA LYS A 301 19.13 5.48 -6.32
C LYS A 301 20.65 5.42 -6.54
N SER A 302 21.30 4.43 -5.96
CA SER A 302 22.76 4.30 -5.98
C SER A 302 23.29 4.01 -7.39
N MET A 303 22.58 3.21 -8.19
CA MET A 303 22.99 2.90 -9.56
C MET A 303 22.77 4.06 -10.52
N THR A 304 21.70 4.81 -10.33
CA THR A 304 21.38 5.99 -11.14
C THR A 304 22.40 7.09 -10.90
N ILE A 305 22.76 7.37 -9.63
CA ILE A 305 23.84 8.31 -9.30
C ILE A 305 25.14 7.90 -10.01
N LYS A 306 25.55 6.64 -9.90
CA LYS A 306 26.77 6.13 -10.58
C LYS A 306 26.72 6.40 -12.09
N LYS A 307 25.57 6.14 -12.73
CA LYS A 307 25.41 6.33 -14.17
C LYS A 307 25.39 7.80 -14.57
N ILE A 308 24.73 8.67 -13.79
CA ILE A 308 24.75 10.12 -14.00
C ILE A 308 26.19 10.63 -13.99
N GLU A 309 26.97 10.30 -12.95
CA GLU A 309 28.35 10.74 -12.82
C GLU A 309 29.25 10.25 -13.98
N GLU A 310 29.02 9.02 -14.46
CA GLU A 310 29.70 8.49 -15.65
C GLU A 310 29.37 9.32 -16.90
N LEU A 311 28.08 9.60 -17.13
CA LEU A 311 27.60 10.34 -18.30
C LEU A 311 28.04 11.81 -18.27
N ILE A 312 28.05 12.46 -17.09
CA ILE A 312 28.55 13.82 -16.93
C ILE A 312 30.02 13.88 -17.33
N LYS A 313 30.87 12.99 -16.79
CA LYS A 313 32.30 12.96 -17.12
C LYS A 313 32.53 12.69 -18.61
N LYS A 314 31.78 11.76 -19.21
CA LYS A 314 31.84 11.48 -20.65
C LYS A 314 31.53 12.75 -21.47
N ASN A 315 30.44 13.45 -21.14
CA ASN A 315 30.01 14.62 -21.89
C ASN A 315 30.93 15.84 -21.67
N GLU A 316 31.46 16.04 -20.47
CA GLU A 316 32.46 17.08 -20.19
C GLU A 316 33.75 16.89 -21.00
N LEU A 317 34.17 15.63 -21.24
CA LEU A 317 35.32 15.33 -22.09
C LEU A 317 35.06 15.63 -23.58
N LEU A 318 33.82 15.51 -24.03
CA LEU A 318 33.43 15.73 -25.44
C LEU A 318 33.20 17.21 -25.76
N PHE A 319 32.53 17.94 -24.86
CA PHE A 319 32.05 19.30 -25.10
C PHE A 319 32.82 20.36 -24.29
N GLY A 320 33.71 19.95 -23.39
CA GLY A 320 34.31 20.84 -22.38
C GLY A 320 33.31 21.18 -21.26
N THR A 321 33.74 21.93 -20.25
CA THR A 321 32.93 22.21 -19.05
C THR A 321 32.08 23.48 -19.12
N HIS A 322 32.21 24.26 -20.20
CA HIS A 322 31.60 25.60 -20.30
C HIS A 322 30.13 25.56 -20.75
N ASP A 323 29.74 24.54 -21.52
CA ASP A 323 28.37 24.37 -22.03
C ASP A 323 27.55 23.40 -21.16
N ARG A 324 27.32 23.79 -19.90
CA ARG A 324 26.65 22.93 -18.90
C ARG A 324 25.24 22.53 -19.31
N LEU A 325 24.50 23.40 -20.02
CA LEU A 325 23.12 23.11 -20.43
C LEU A 325 23.09 21.97 -21.45
N ASN A 326 23.93 22.02 -22.47
CA ASN A 326 24.04 20.97 -23.49
C ASN A 326 24.56 19.65 -22.89
N ILE A 327 25.52 19.72 -21.96
CA ILE A 327 25.97 18.53 -21.21
C ILE A 327 24.77 17.89 -20.48
N MET A 328 24.01 18.67 -19.70
CA MET A 328 22.88 18.14 -18.95
C MET A 328 21.77 17.61 -19.87
N GLU A 329 21.53 18.24 -21.02
CA GLU A 329 20.58 17.76 -22.02
C GLU A 329 20.97 16.38 -22.56
N ASN A 330 22.25 16.21 -22.94
CA ASN A 330 22.77 14.91 -23.38
C ASN A 330 22.74 13.87 -22.26
N VAL A 331 23.07 14.26 -21.02
CA VAL A 331 22.99 13.35 -19.86
C VAL A 331 21.56 12.87 -19.64
N VAL A 332 20.54 13.75 -19.71
CA VAL A 332 19.14 13.33 -19.59
C VAL A 332 18.75 12.37 -20.71
N TYR A 333 19.15 12.67 -21.95
CA TYR A 333 18.89 11.81 -23.10
C TYR A 333 19.52 10.42 -22.94
N GLU A 334 20.81 10.37 -22.64
CA GLU A 334 21.57 9.14 -22.49
C GLU A 334 21.13 8.33 -21.25
N LEU A 335 20.74 9.00 -20.17
CA LEU A 335 20.21 8.34 -18.98
C LEU A 335 18.85 7.68 -19.27
N ALA A 336 17.98 8.40 -19.98
CA ALA A 336 16.68 7.89 -20.39
C ALA A 336 16.81 6.68 -21.33
N ASP A 337 17.71 6.76 -22.31
CA ASP A 337 18.03 5.65 -23.20
C ASP A 337 18.62 4.46 -22.42
N PHE A 338 19.57 4.69 -21.51
CA PHE A 338 20.22 3.63 -20.75
C PHE A 338 19.23 2.85 -19.85
N PHE A 339 18.39 3.56 -19.10
CA PHE A 339 17.39 2.93 -18.21
C PHE A 339 16.09 2.56 -18.92
N GLN A 340 15.96 2.85 -20.23
CA GLN A 340 14.75 2.61 -21.02
C GLN A 340 13.52 3.25 -20.38
N VAL A 341 13.64 4.53 -20.01
CA VAL A 341 12.59 5.39 -19.43
C VAL A 341 12.34 6.63 -20.30
N SER A 342 11.28 7.39 -20.00
CA SER A 342 11.06 8.66 -20.70
C SER A 342 12.08 9.73 -20.27
N ARG A 343 12.40 10.68 -21.16
CA ARG A 343 13.29 11.81 -20.83
C ARG A 343 12.77 12.63 -19.64
N ILE A 344 11.45 12.80 -19.55
CA ILE A 344 10.81 13.48 -18.43
C ILE A 344 11.06 12.71 -17.12
N ALA A 345 10.88 11.38 -17.12
CA ALA A 345 11.15 10.56 -15.95
C ALA A 345 12.63 10.64 -15.53
N ALA A 346 13.56 10.55 -16.48
CA ALA A 346 14.99 10.71 -16.22
C ALA A 346 15.33 12.09 -15.62
N LYS A 347 14.78 13.17 -16.19
CA LYS A 347 14.92 14.54 -15.67
C LYS A 347 14.40 14.66 -14.23
N ILE A 348 13.17 14.18 -13.97
CA ILE A 348 12.57 14.21 -12.63
C ILE A 348 13.44 13.43 -11.64
N ARG A 349 13.94 12.25 -12.04
CA ARG A 349 14.79 11.44 -11.19
C ARG A 349 16.12 12.13 -10.86
N MET A 350 16.74 12.81 -11.82
CA MET A 350 17.93 13.62 -11.57
C MET A 350 17.65 14.75 -10.56
N LEU A 351 16.52 15.45 -10.68
CA LEU A 351 16.10 16.47 -9.71
C LEU A 351 15.90 15.88 -8.31
N ASP A 352 15.20 14.75 -8.21
CA ASP A 352 14.97 14.02 -6.95
C ASP A 352 16.30 13.58 -6.28
N LEU A 353 17.34 13.34 -7.07
CA LEU A 353 18.68 12.96 -6.60
C LEU A 353 19.59 14.17 -6.31
N GLY A 354 19.10 15.40 -6.52
CA GLY A 354 19.79 16.64 -6.17
C GLY A 354 20.56 17.33 -7.30
N TYR A 355 20.48 16.83 -8.54
CA TYR A 355 21.10 17.44 -9.72
C TYR A 355 20.24 18.61 -10.23
N LYS A 356 20.29 19.74 -9.54
CA LYS A 356 19.43 20.90 -9.84
C LYS A 356 19.70 21.52 -11.21
N GLU A 357 20.88 21.31 -11.79
CA GLU A 357 21.24 21.90 -13.09
C GLU A 357 20.33 21.44 -14.24
N VAL A 358 19.62 20.32 -14.09
CA VAL A 358 18.70 19.82 -15.12
C VAL A 358 17.36 20.57 -15.17
N GLU A 359 17.08 21.47 -14.23
CA GLU A 359 15.80 22.20 -14.15
C GLU A 359 15.50 22.95 -15.46
N GLY A 360 16.51 23.60 -16.04
CA GLY A 360 16.43 24.36 -17.31
C GLY A 360 16.52 23.51 -18.59
N VAL A 361 16.63 22.19 -18.49
CA VAL A 361 16.72 21.28 -19.65
C VAL A 361 15.31 20.91 -20.15
N TYR A 362 15.04 21.00 -21.46
CA TYR A 362 13.72 20.69 -22.04
C TYR A 362 12.55 21.52 -21.45
N THR A 363 12.79 22.75 -20.99
CA THR A 363 11.71 23.70 -20.71
C THR A 363 11.16 24.22 -22.04
N TYR A 364 10.10 23.60 -22.55
CA TYR A 364 9.34 24.20 -23.64
C TYR A 364 8.66 25.46 -23.10
N VAL A 365 9.02 26.62 -23.65
CA VAL A 365 8.17 27.81 -23.58
C VAL A 365 7.14 27.60 -24.69
N ASP A 366 5.88 27.43 -24.33
CA ASP A 366 4.79 27.52 -25.30
C ASP A 366 4.80 28.95 -25.85
N ASP A 367 5.11 29.12 -27.14
CA ASP A 367 4.76 30.33 -27.90
C ASP A 367 3.31 30.25 -28.39
#